data_AF-A0A9P7V755-F1
#
_entry.id   AF-A0A9P7V755-F1
#
_cell.length_a   1.000
_cell.length_b   1.000
_cell.length_c   1.000
_cell.angle_alpha   90.00
_cell.angle_beta   90.00
_cell.angle_gamma   90.00
#
_symmetry.space_group_name_H-M   'P 1'
#
loop_
_entity.id
_entity.type
_entity.pdbx_description
1 polymer ?
#
loop_
_entity_poly.entity_id
_entity_poly.type
_entity_poly.pdbx_seq_one_letter_code
_entity_poly.pdbx_strand_id
1 'polypeptide(L)'
;MVKTIYIARHGFRSNWLPEPHPPNPTGIDLDPALAPHGVEQAEQLGAFLHLLPINEQPQLILSSPFYRCVESARPLAKLLDLPVYLERGVGEKYNKGRSVIPEPANYEVLRPFFGSILGEEKDWPRDKTLGIIPSLEGELNEEVFERAKLVWAKLIPLLDAKYPNVDNIIIVTHAATKIALGMALLKRKGVYDTIDDDSHTLLRAGACSLDKYKRIGEDQWEILMNGNCEFLTNGEEMHWDFHANVEAGSDADIKQRRSQRAEKESTPVTETATGVEEDDETAQEFEDFYISVELPRKHGLDNKEFRVLKPSSLFQISDINDDHPLIKVSNNETKGEFTKTRDVQTSAEGRIFQTEWKLLVGSELIFDDYGELVGKVNEHLVTQENVTIVPVKNAESTEGEEKSEGTFLKKAKALARQKEKTSDFAEDLDHSQFADPKEYVEETARHKYEDIVSNKIPVTTDIEYPCLVLTADTIVSCGGQILEKPLNVETQRAFFKAYADSKSVSVITTVVVGVVGEDGKVINEAIDLESTELEFDASEDVVDQYIDTKEGLDVAGGFKYQEKGGILFPRIRGDYYNVVGLPVHKTYELLKKVLES
;
A
#
# COMPACT_ATOMS: atom_id res chain seq x y z
N MET A 1 -1.02 1.04 20.26
CA MET A 1 0.46 0.95 20.31
C MET A 1 0.95 1.39 18.96
N VAL A 2 2.01 2.19 18.88
CA VAL A 2 2.54 2.64 17.59
C VAL A 2 3.08 1.44 16.83
N LYS A 3 2.62 1.28 15.59
CA LYS A 3 2.97 0.23 14.63
C LYS A 3 3.82 0.76 13.50
N THR A 4 3.61 2.01 13.08
CA THR A 4 4.31 2.61 11.94
C THR A 4 4.79 4.01 12.26
N ILE A 5 6.04 4.28 11.89
CA ILE A 5 6.68 5.58 12.04
C ILE A 5 7.10 6.04 10.66
N TYR A 6 6.62 7.21 10.26
CA TYR A 6 7.12 7.94 9.10
C TYR A 6 8.09 9.03 9.56
N ILE A 7 9.18 9.23 8.82
CA ILE A 7 10.11 10.33 9.09
C ILE A 7 10.38 11.05 7.77
N ALA A 8 10.01 12.33 7.70
CA ALA A 8 10.19 13.15 6.53
C ALA A 8 11.20 14.28 6.78
N ARG A 9 12.00 14.61 5.78
CA ARG A 9 12.74 15.88 5.78
C ARG A 9 11.80 17.01 5.36
N HIS A 10 12.05 18.23 5.84
CA HIS A 10 11.45 19.43 5.25
C HIS A 10 11.75 19.55 3.74
N GLY A 11 10.93 20.33 3.04
CA GLY A 11 11.10 20.60 1.60
C GLY A 11 12.23 21.58 1.25
N PHE A 12 12.32 21.92 -0.03
CA PHE A 12 13.33 22.82 -0.59
C PHE A 12 13.32 24.20 0.08
N ARG A 13 14.46 24.64 0.60
CA ARG A 13 14.57 25.89 1.37
C ARG A 13 14.74 27.11 0.47
N SER A 14 14.19 28.25 0.88
CA SER A 14 14.35 29.52 0.15
C SER A 14 15.80 30.00 0.05
N ASN A 15 16.66 29.68 1.02
CA ASN A 15 18.08 30.01 0.97
C ASN A 15 18.91 29.13 0.00
N TRP A 16 18.29 28.15 -0.65
CA TRP A 16 18.94 27.35 -1.69
C TRP A 16 18.79 27.97 -3.10
N LEU A 17 17.84 28.91 -3.25
CA LEU A 17 17.70 29.71 -4.47
C LEU A 17 18.92 30.63 -4.69
N PRO A 18 19.10 31.21 -5.88
CA PRO A 18 20.04 32.31 -6.05
C PRO A 18 19.67 33.49 -5.14
N GLU A 19 20.66 34.25 -4.67
CA GLU A 19 20.42 35.51 -3.96
C GLU A 19 19.67 36.51 -4.86
N PRO A 20 18.85 37.42 -4.29
CA PRO A 20 18.65 37.66 -2.86
C PRO A 20 17.62 36.73 -2.20
N HIS A 21 17.83 36.43 -0.91
CA HIS A 21 16.92 35.59 -0.14
C HIS A 21 15.87 36.42 0.62
N PRO A 22 14.65 35.89 0.82
CA PRO A 22 13.67 36.49 1.73
C PRO A 22 14.18 36.45 3.17
N PRO A 23 13.74 37.39 4.03
CA PRO A 23 14.07 37.34 5.46
C PRO A 23 13.43 36.13 6.14
N ASN A 24 14.05 35.65 7.22
CA ASN A 24 13.49 34.57 8.03
C ASN A 24 12.16 35.03 8.66
N PRO A 25 11.03 34.31 8.48
CA PRO A 25 9.72 34.78 8.92
C PRO A 25 9.62 35.04 10.42
N THR A 26 10.32 34.23 11.23
CA THR A 26 10.35 34.32 12.70
C THR A 26 11.34 35.36 13.21
N GLY A 27 12.17 35.92 12.33
CA GLY A 27 13.32 36.77 12.69
C GLY A 27 14.48 36.02 13.35
N ILE A 28 14.38 34.70 13.53
CA ILE A 28 15.44 33.85 14.09
C ILE A 28 16.45 33.53 12.98
N ASP A 29 17.74 33.56 13.30
CA ASP A 29 18.79 33.20 12.34
C ASP A 29 18.65 31.74 11.87
N LEU A 30 18.95 31.49 10.60
CA LEU A 30 18.92 30.15 9.99
C LEU A 30 17.55 29.43 10.10
N ASP A 31 16.47 30.21 10.19
CA ASP A 31 15.08 29.74 10.14
C ASP A 31 14.35 30.21 8.86
N PRO A 32 14.87 29.87 7.65
CA PRO A 32 14.25 30.29 6.40
C PRO A 32 12.93 29.56 6.17
N ALA A 33 12.03 30.22 5.41
CA ALA A 33 10.87 29.57 4.82
C ALA A 33 11.25 28.58 3.71
N LEU A 34 10.30 27.76 3.27
CA LEU A 34 10.44 27.00 2.03
C LEU A 34 10.46 27.95 0.82
N ALA A 35 11.13 27.52 -0.25
CA ALA A 35 10.93 28.11 -1.58
C ALA A 35 9.54 27.72 -2.11
N PRO A 36 8.97 28.41 -3.11
CA PRO A 36 7.74 27.95 -3.78
C PRO A 36 7.81 26.47 -4.20
N HIS A 37 8.93 26.08 -4.80
CA HIS A 37 9.24 24.68 -5.14
C HIS A 37 9.18 23.73 -3.92
N GLY A 38 9.70 24.16 -2.77
CA GLY A 38 9.62 23.36 -1.54
C GLY A 38 8.21 23.25 -0.96
N VAL A 39 7.35 24.24 -1.21
CA VAL A 39 5.93 24.16 -0.86
C VAL A 39 5.22 23.14 -1.75
N GLU A 40 5.50 23.13 -3.06
CA GLU A 40 4.98 22.12 -3.99
C GLU A 40 5.41 20.70 -3.59
N GLN A 41 6.70 20.50 -3.23
CA GLN A 41 7.16 19.21 -2.69
C GLN A 41 6.40 18.78 -1.43
N ALA A 42 6.09 19.72 -0.53
CA ALA A 42 5.33 19.43 0.68
C ALA A 42 3.86 19.10 0.38
N GLU A 43 3.27 19.70 -0.65
CA GLU A 43 1.94 19.38 -1.15
C GLU A 43 1.90 17.97 -1.76
N GLN A 44 2.92 17.61 -2.56
CA GLN A 44 3.08 16.27 -3.13
C GLN A 44 3.27 15.19 -2.05
N LEU A 45 4.13 15.44 -1.05
CA LEU A 45 4.27 14.56 0.13
C LEU A 45 2.94 14.40 0.88
N GLY A 46 2.22 15.51 1.08
CA GLY A 46 0.91 15.51 1.74
C GLY A 46 -0.12 14.68 0.98
N ALA A 47 -0.19 14.85 -0.35
CA ALA A 47 -1.08 14.11 -1.23
C ALA A 47 -0.74 12.62 -1.23
N PHE A 48 0.54 12.26 -1.38
CA PHE A 48 1.02 10.87 -1.34
C PHE A 48 0.56 10.16 -0.06
N LEU A 49 0.79 10.79 1.10
CA LEU A 49 0.40 10.22 2.39
C LEU A 49 -1.12 10.17 2.58
N HIS A 50 -1.87 11.13 2.03
CA HIS A 50 -3.34 11.14 2.09
C HIS A 50 -3.98 10.06 1.21
N LEU A 51 -3.32 9.65 0.12
CA LEU A 51 -3.78 8.58 -0.77
C LEU A 51 -3.54 7.17 -0.21
N LEU A 52 -2.73 7.04 0.85
CA LEU A 52 -2.56 5.76 1.53
C LEU A 52 -3.90 5.25 2.10
N PRO A 53 -4.08 3.92 2.26
CA PRO A 53 -5.21 3.36 2.98
C PRO A 53 -5.37 4.03 4.35
N ILE A 54 -6.61 4.29 4.79
CA ILE A 54 -6.90 5.03 6.04
C ILE A 54 -6.16 4.47 7.25
N ASN A 55 -5.98 3.15 7.32
CA ASN A 55 -5.27 2.46 8.39
C ASN A 55 -3.72 2.57 8.33
N GLU A 56 -3.17 3.15 7.26
CA GLU A 56 -1.74 3.41 7.06
C GLU A 56 -1.39 4.90 7.09
N GLN A 57 -2.39 5.78 7.05
CA GLN A 57 -2.22 7.23 7.18
C GLN A 57 -1.70 7.59 8.57
N PRO A 58 -0.83 8.62 8.70
CA PRO A 58 -0.45 9.17 9.99
C PRO A 58 -1.67 9.67 10.78
N GLN A 59 -1.65 9.49 12.10
CA GLN A 59 -2.71 9.92 13.04
C GLN A 59 -2.19 10.95 14.04
N LEU A 60 -0.88 11.20 14.05
CA LEU A 60 -0.21 12.21 14.86
C LEU A 60 0.95 12.80 14.06
N ILE A 61 1.03 14.14 14.03
CA ILE A 61 2.10 14.88 13.35
C ILE A 61 2.97 15.56 14.41
N LEU A 62 4.23 15.14 14.49
CA LEU A 62 5.26 15.82 15.28
C LEU A 62 6.18 16.56 14.32
N SER A 63 6.47 17.82 14.62
CA SER A 63 7.34 18.64 13.78
C SER A 63 8.43 19.29 14.60
N SER A 64 9.61 19.43 13.98
CA SER A 64 10.64 20.32 14.49
C SER A 64 10.08 21.75 14.60
N PRO A 65 10.44 22.53 15.64
CA PRO A 65 9.90 23.89 15.80
C PRO A 65 10.48 24.93 14.81
N PHE A 66 11.36 24.54 13.89
CA PHE A 66 11.81 25.43 12.81
C PHE A 66 10.69 25.63 11.78
N TYR A 67 10.56 26.86 11.29
CA TYR A 67 9.49 27.31 10.40
C TYR A 67 9.31 26.38 9.20
N ARG A 68 10.41 26.03 8.52
CA ARG A 68 10.41 25.13 7.35
C ARG A 68 9.79 23.76 7.60
N CYS A 69 9.94 23.18 8.79
CA CYS A 69 9.37 21.87 9.12
C CYS A 69 7.87 21.98 9.39
N VAL A 70 7.42 23.03 10.08
CA VAL A 70 5.99 23.29 10.30
C VAL A 70 5.30 23.62 8.97
N GLU A 71 5.96 24.39 8.10
CA GLU A 71 5.48 24.68 6.76
C GLU A 71 5.38 23.42 5.89
N SER A 72 6.36 22.52 5.97
CA SER A 72 6.33 21.23 5.24
C SER A 72 5.22 20.30 5.73
N ALA A 73 4.87 20.36 7.03
CA ALA A 73 3.79 19.57 7.61
C ALA A 73 2.38 20.11 7.26
N ARG A 74 2.27 21.38 6.86
CA ARG A 74 1.00 22.09 6.69
C ARG A 74 0.04 21.44 5.69
N PRO A 75 0.47 21.02 4.47
CA PRO A 75 -0.45 20.41 3.52
C PRO A 75 -1.06 19.11 4.05
N LEU A 76 -0.21 18.22 4.59
CA LEU A 76 -0.65 16.97 5.19
C LEU A 76 -1.62 17.19 6.37
N ALA A 77 -1.29 18.11 7.27
CA ALA A 77 -2.12 18.46 8.42
C ALA A 77 -3.53 18.89 8.00
N LYS A 78 -3.64 19.70 6.93
CA LYS A 78 -4.93 20.13 6.38
C LYS A 78 -5.70 18.98 5.72
N LEU A 79 -5.01 18.11 4.96
CA LEU A 79 -5.63 16.98 4.27
C LEU A 79 -6.18 15.93 5.23
N LEU A 80 -5.49 15.69 6.35
CA LEU A 80 -5.87 14.70 7.36
C LEU A 80 -6.68 15.28 8.52
N ASP A 81 -6.90 16.60 8.55
CA ASP A 81 -7.50 17.32 9.67
C ASP A 81 -6.83 17.00 11.03
N LEU A 82 -5.50 17.04 11.04
CA LEU A 82 -4.67 16.71 12.21
C LEU A 82 -3.89 17.93 12.71
N PRO A 83 -3.78 18.11 14.03
CA PRO A 83 -2.92 19.14 14.60
C PRO A 83 -1.43 18.76 14.44
N VAL A 84 -0.61 19.77 14.22
CA VAL A 84 0.85 19.69 14.27
C VAL A 84 1.32 20.07 15.66
N TYR A 85 2.02 19.15 16.34
CA TYR A 85 2.66 19.40 17.62
C TYR A 85 4.16 19.64 17.45
N LEU A 86 4.67 20.63 18.17
CA LEU A 86 6.09 21.00 18.12
C LEU A 86 6.87 20.13 19.10
N GLU A 87 7.91 19.45 18.63
CA GLU A 87 8.80 18.63 19.47
C GLU A 87 10.25 19.08 19.29
N ARG A 88 10.83 19.69 20.32
CA ARG A 88 12.18 20.26 20.22
C ARG A 88 13.27 19.18 20.16
N GLY A 89 13.01 17.99 20.68
CA GLY A 89 13.92 16.84 20.58
C GLY A 89 14.23 16.41 19.15
N VAL A 90 13.36 16.72 18.19
CA VAL A 90 13.57 16.47 16.74
C VAL A 90 14.02 17.73 15.99
N GLY A 91 14.60 18.69 16.72
CA GLY A 91 15.26 19.91 16.22
C GLY A 91 16.46 19.66 15.30
N GLU A 92 16.84 20.69 14.55
CA GLU A 92 18.04 20.68 13.68
C GLU A 92 19.31 20.35 14.46
N LYS A 93 20.30 19.79 13.76
CA LYS A 93 21.64 19.58 14.29
C LYS A 93 22.58 20.69 13.85
N TYR A 94 23.14 21.41 14.81
CA TYR A 94 24.20 22.41 14.55
C TYR A 94 25.55 21.88 15.03
N ASN A 95 26.62 22.11 14.25
CA ASN A 95 27.96 21.72 14.64
C ASN A 95 28.46 22.59 15.81
N LYS A 96 29.23 21.97 16.71
CA LYS A 96 30.02 22.72 17.69
C LYS A 96 30.95 23.71 16.98
N GLY A 97 31.07 24.91 17.54
CA GLY A 97 31.95 25.97 17.02
C GLY A 97 31.31 26.89 15.97
N ARG A 98 30.01 26.74 15.66
CA ARG A 98 29.27 27.77 14.91
C ARG A 98 29.25 29.10 15.66
N SER A 99 29.31 30.20 14.91
CA SER A 99 29.18 31.56 15.46
C SER A 99 27.79 31.85 16.00
N VAL A 100 26.75 31.25 15.40
CA VAL A 100 25.35 31.39 15.80
C VAL A 100 24.70 30.01 15.79
N ILE A 101 24.04 29.67 16.91
CA ILE A 101 23.24 28.46 17.08
C ILE A 101 21.83 28.92 17.47
N PRO A 102 20.85 28.80 16.56
CA PRO A 102 19.53 29.37 16.79
C PRO A 102 18.69 28.49 17.72
N GLU A 103 18.00 29.13 18.63
CA GLU A 103 16.88 28.54 19.35
C GLU A 103 15.60 28.72 18.50
N PRO A 104 14.85 27.64 18.19
CA PRO A 104 13.70 27.75 17.31
C PRO A 104 12.48 28.39 18.00
N ALA A 105 11.57 28.93 17.19
CA ALA A 105 10.37 29.63 17.63
C ALA A 105 9.42 28.76 18.46
N ASN A 106 8.74 29.37 19.44
CA ASN A 106 7.72 28.72 20.27
C ASN A 106 6.33 28.76 19.61
N TYR A 107 5.33 28.17 20.27
CA TYR A 107 3.95 28.19 19.77
C TYR A 107 3.43 29.61 19.56
N GLU A 108 3.70 30.55 20.48
CA GLU A 108 3.25 31.94 20.37
C GLU A 108 3.79 32.65 19.12
N VAL A 109 5.07 32.45 18.80
CA VAL A 109 5.72 33.05 17.62
C VAL A 109 5.24 32.40 16.32
N LEU A 110 4.96 31.09 16.31
CA LEU A 110 4.52 30.38 15.10
C LEU A 110 3.01 30.48 14.83
N ARG A 111 2.20 30.74 15.86
CA ARG A 111 0.72 30.78 15.77
C ARG A 111 0.17 31.84 14.79
N PRO A 112 0.77 33.03 14.62
CA PRO A 112 0.37 33.96 13.56
C PRO A 112 0.51 33.39 12.13
N PHE A 113 1.45 32.47 11.91
CA PHE A 113 1.72 31.87 10.60
C PHE A 113 0.95 30.57 10.37
N PHE A 114 0.81 29.75 11.43
CA PHE A 114 0.32 28.37 11.34
C PHE A 114 -0.83 28.07 12.30
N GLY A 115 -1.52 29.09 12.81
CA GLY A 115 -2.56 28.93 13.84
C GLY A 115 -3.71 27.99 13.46
N SER A 116 -3.97 27.79 12.17
CA SER A 116 -5.00 26.86 11.69
C SER A 116 -4.62 25.38 11.82
N ILE A 117 -3.34 25.06 11.97
CA ILE A 117 -2.83 23.67 12.03
C ILE A 117 -2.10 23.35 13.33
N LEU A 118 -1.62 24.35 14.06
CA LEU A 118 -0.86 24.10 15.29
C LEU A 118 -1.78 23.62 16.41
N GLY A 119 -1.42 22.48 17.01
CA GLY A 119 -2.02 22.02 18.25
C GLY A 119 -1.77 22.98 19.42
N GLU A 120 -2.45 22.75 20.53
CA GLU A 120 -2.25 23.58 21.74
C GLU A 120 -1.02 23.13 22.54
N GLU A 121 -0.24 24.09 23.02
CA GLU A 121 0.97 23.82 23.83
C GLU A 121 0.66 23.03 25.10
N LYS A 122 -0.54 23.16 25.69
CA LYS A 122 -0.96 22.38 26.86
C LYS A 122 -1.06 20.88 26.57
N ASP A 123 -1.35 20.50 25.33
CA ASP A 123 -1.56 19.11 24.92
C ASP A 123 -0.22 18.44 24.58
N TRP A 124 0.69 19.23 23.98
CA TRP A 124 2.09 18.85 23.74
C TRP A 124 3.07 20.00 24.06
N PRO A 125 3.52 20.13 25.32
CA PRO A 125 4.53 21.11 25.69
C PRO A 125 5.87 20.82 25.00
N ARG A 126 6.28 21.66 24.05
CA ARG A 126 7.40 21.36 23.13
C ARG A 126 8.74 21.06 23.79
N ASP A 127 8.99 21.66 24.97
CA ASP A 127 10.25 21.57 25.70
C ASP A 127 10.19 20.55 26.85
N LYS A 128 8.98 20.11 27.24
CA LYS A 128 8.76 19.28 28.44
C LYS A 128 8.20 17.90 28.15
N THR A 129 7.58 17.69 26.99
CA THR A 129 6.95 16.39 26.67
C THR A 129 7.98 15.28 26.67
N LEU A 130 9.06 15.41 25.88
CA LEU A 130 10.22 14.54 25.98
C LEU A 130 11.28 15.09 26.94
N GLY A 131 11.31 16.41 27.15
CA GLY A 131 12.36 17.05 27.97
C GLY A 131 13.75 16.86 27.35
N ILE A 132 13.82 16.84 26.02
CA ILE A 132 15.05 16.71 25.24
C ILE A 132 15.19 17.98 24.42
N ILE A 133 16.26 18.71 24.69
CA ILE A 133 16.55 19.98 24.03
C ILE A 133 17.94 19.84 23.40
N PRO A 134 18.09 20.04 22.08
CA PRO A 134 19.40 20.04 21.43
C PRO A 134 20.33 21.06 22.09
N SER A 135 21.62 20.71 22.20
CA SER A 135 22.62 21.56 22.83
C SER A 135 22.69 22.94 22.17
N LEU A 136 22.60 24.00 22.99
CA LEU A 136 22.78 25.38 22.52
C LEU A 136 24.25 25.73 22.20
N GLU A 137 25.19 24.84 22.56
CA GLU A 137 26.61 24.92 22.16
C GLU A 137 26.90 24.11 20.88
N GLY A 138 25.88 23.44 20.33
CA GLY A 138 25.98 22.56 19.18
C GLY A 138 26.29 21.13 19.60
N GLU A 139 26.21 20.24 18.63
CA GLU A 139 26.34 18.79 18.79
C GLU A 139 27.44 18.25 17.87
N LEU A 140 28.19 17.27 18.36
CA LEU A 140 28.96 16.34 17.53
C LEU A 140 28.02 15.36 16.83
N ASN A 141 28.54 14.61 15.87
CA ASN A 141 27.74 13.62 15.12
C ASN A 141 27.29 12.46 16.04
N GLU A 142 28.10 12.11 17.02
CA GLU A 142 27.77 11.12 18.04
C GLU A 142 26.73 11.66 19.03
N GLU A 143 26.77 12.96 19.34
CA GLU A 143 25.83 13.57 20.29
C GLU A 143 24.41 13.68 19.71
N VAL A 144 24.25 13.99 18.42
CA VAL A 144 22.92 13.93 17.77
C VAL A 144 22.40 12.50 17.70
N PHE A 145 23.28 11.51 17.56
CA PHE A 145 22.90 10.10 17.61
C PHE A 145 22.39 9.68 18.99
N GLU A 146 23.09 10.07 20.06
CA GLU A 146 22.63 9.84 21.42
C GLU A 146 21.32 10.58 21.73
N ARG A 147 21.17 11.82 21.23
CA ARG A 147 19.89 12.54 21.30
C ARG A 147 18.76 11.75 20.64
N ALA A 148 18.98 11.20 19.45
CA ALA A 148 17.97 10.40 18.74
C ALA A 148 17.58 9.13 19.53
N LYS A 149 18.54 8.44 20.17
CA LYS A 149 18.24 7.31 21.07
C LYS A 149 17.35 7.74 22.24
N LEU A 150 17.67 8.87 22.87
CA LEU A 150 16.87 9.42 23.98
C LEU A 150 15.45 9.79 23.52
N VAL A 151 15.31 10.34 22.31
CA VAL A 151 13.99 10.64 21.73
C VAL A 151 13.16 9.36 21.68
N TRP A 152 13.67 8.28 21.09
CA TRP A 152 12.89 7.03 21.00
C TRP A 152 12.61 6.38 22.34
N ALA A 153 13.59 6.38 23.25
CA ALA A 153 13.45 5.83 24.60
C ALA A 153 12.33 6.52 25.43
N LYS A 154 11.98 7.77 25.09
CA LYS A 154 10.88 8.50 25.74
C LYS A 154 9.60 8.53 24.91
N LEU A 155 9.73 8.70 23.60
CA LEU A 155 8.59 8.92 22.71
C LEU A 155 7.75 7.66 22.53
N ILE A 156 8.35 6.50 22.24
CA ILE A 156 7.59 5.26 22.01
C ILE A 156 6.78 4.86 23.27
N PRO A 157 7.36 4.81 24.49
CA PRO A 157 6.59 4.50 25.69
C PRO A 157 5.50 5.53 25.98
N LEU A 158 5.75 6.82 25.73
CA LEU A 158 4.76 7.87 25.89
C LEU A 158 3.57 7.66 24.95
N LEU A 159 3.83 7.37 23.68
CA LEU A 159 2.78 7.14 22.68
C LEU A 159 1.96 5.89 23.01
N ASP A 160 2.63 4.78 23.34
CA ASP A 160 1.97 3.53 23.71
C ASP A 160 1.08 3.69 24.96
N ALA A 161 1.49 4.51 25.93
CA ALA A 161 0.74 4.73 27.16
C ALA A 161 -0.36 5.79 27.06
N LYS A 162 -0.09 6.95 26.45
CA LYS A 162 -0.99 8.12 26.46
C LYS A 162 -1.88 8.20 25.22
N TYR A 163 -1.47 7.59 24.12
CA TYR A 163 -2.16 7.65 22.84
C TYR A 163 -2.41 6.24 22.26
N PRO A 164 -3.15 5.37 22.97
CA PRO A 164 -3.26 3.95 22.61
C PRO A 164 -3.92 3.70 21.25
N ASN A 165 -4.73 4.65 20.77
CA ASN A 165 -5.42 4.62 19.47
C ASN A 165 -4.58 5.18 18.31
N VAL A 166 -3.37 5.66 18.58
CA VAL A 166 -2.42 6.10 17.55
C VAL A 166 -1.53 4.92 17.18
N ASP A 167 -1.76 4.39 15.99
CA ASP A 167 -0.99 3.32 15.37
C ASP A 167 0.13 3.90 14.48
N ASN A 168 -0.13 5.03 13.80
CA ASN A 168 0.81 5.60 12.83
C ASN A 168 1.15 7.05 13.17
N ILE A 169 2.43 7.41 13.16
CA ILE A 169 2.88 8.79 13.36
C ILE A 169 3.75 9.26 12.21
N ILE A 170 3.85 10.56 12.02
CA ILE A 170 4.88 11.18 11.17
C ILE A 170 5.68 12.21 11.95
N ILE A 171 6.99 12.19 11.74
CA ILE A 171 7.94 13.18 12.25
C ILE A 171 8.49 13.97 11.06
N VAL A 172 8.27 15.29 11.05
CA VAL A 172 8.85 16.20 10.04
C VAL A 172 10.05 16.92 10.65
N THR A 173 11.23 16.67 10.11
CA THR A 173 12.51 17.10 10.69
C THR A 173 13.54 17.49 9.60
N HIS A 174 14.83 17.43 9.93
CA HIS A 174 15.97 17.85 9.10
C HIS A 174 16.81 16.64 8.69
N ALA A 175 17.68 16.75 7.70
CA ALA A 175 18.44 15.60 7.18
C ALA A 175 19.25 14.85 8.25
N ALA A 176 20.10 15.57 9.00
CA ALA A 176 20.94 14.97 10.03
C ALA A 176 20.11 14.27 11.13
N THR A 177 19.02 14.90 11.55
CA THR A 177 18.14 14.37 12.59
C THR A 177 17.29 13.20 12.07
N LYS A 178 16.83 13.25 10.81
CA LYS A 178 16.13 12.14 10.12
C LYS A 178 17.00 10.89 10.10
N ILE A 179 18.25 11.01 9.64
CA ILE A 179 19.20 9.89 9.60
C ILE A 179 19.50 9.39 11.01
N ALA A 180 19.78 10.28 11.98
CA ALA A 180 20.06 9.88 13.35
C ALA A 180 18.87 9.13 14.00
N LEU A 181 17.64 9.60 13.78
CA LEU A 181 16.43 8.93 14.24
C LEU A 181 16.27 7.55 13.59
N GLY A 182 16.48 7.44 12.28
CA GLY A 182 16.40 6.17 11.56
C GLY A 182 17.45 5.15 12.05
N MET A 183 18.72 5.56 12.12
CA MET A 183 19.80 4.69 12.61
C MET A 183 19.60 4.25 14.06
N ALA A 184 19.10 5.16 14.92
CA ALA A 184 18.81 4.83 16.31
C ALA A 184 17.63 3.85 16.43
N LEU A 185 16.59 4.02 15.61
CA LEU A 185 15.42 3.15 15.58
C LEU A 185 15.78 1.74 15.09
N LEU A 186 16.67 1.65 14.10
CA LEU A 186 17.22 0.40 13.56
C LEU A 186 18.34 -0.20 14.44
N LYS A 187 18.65 0.40 15.59
CA LYS A 187 19.68 -0.06 16.54
C LYS A 187 21.07 -0.21 15.94
N ARG A 188 21.43 0.67 14.99
CA ARG A 188 22.80 0.78 14.45
C ARG A 188 23.74 1.40 15.50
N LYS A 189 25.05 1.33 15.29
CA LYS A 189 26.07 1.81 16.24
C LYS A 189 26.31 3.31 16.13
N GLY A 190 26.08 3.89 14.94
CA GLY A 190 26.26 5.31 14.68
C GLY A 190 25.56 5.80 13.42
N VAL A 191 25.72 7.09 13.14
CA VAL A 191 25.13 7.76 11.98
C VAL A 191 25.86 7.53 10.66
N TYR A 192 27.05 6.92 10.70
CA TYR A 192 27.86 6.55 9.54
C TYR A 192 27.69 5.08 9.14
N ASP A 193 26.87 4.33 9.89
CA ASP A 193 26.66 2.91 9.62
C ASP A 193 25.77 2.73 8.39
N THR A 194 25.89 1.56 7.75
CA THR A 194 24.94 1.11 6.73
C THR A 194 23.68 0.52 7.38
N ILE A 195 22.57 0.51 6.63
CA ILE A 195 21.30 -0.02 7.13
C ILE A 195 21.14 -1.54 6.95
N ASP A 196 22.07 -2.17 6.25
CA ASP A 196 22.13 -3.58 5.92
C ASP A 196 23.57 -4.09 6.06
N ASP A 197 23.71 -5.38 6.38
CA ASP A 197 24.98 -5.98 6.78
C ASP A 197 25.86 -6.39 5.58
N ASP A 198 25.23 -6.68 4.44
CA ASP A 198 25.87 -7.06 3.17
C ASP A 198 25.94 -5.90 2.15
N SER A 199 25.23 -4.82 2.51
CA SER A 199 25.03 -3.55 1.85
C SER A 199 26.03 -2.42 2.10
N HIS A 200 26.33 -1.57 1.12
CA HIS A 200 26.82 -0.21 1.40
C HIS A 200 25.66 0.81 1.48
N THR A 201 24.43 0.36 1.78
CA THR A 201 23.26 1.24 1.71
C THR A 201 23.17 2.17 2.92
N LEU A 202 23.05 3.46 2.63
CA LEU A 202 22.85 4.53 3.61
C LEU A 202 21.39 4.99 3.64
N LEU A 203 20.98 5.65 4.73
CA LEU A 203 19.68 6.32 4.77
C LEU A 203 19.67 7.53 3.84
N ARG A 204 18.66 7.62 2.98
CA ARG A 204 18.51 8.73 2.03
C ARG A 204 17.76 9.91 2.63
N ALA A 205 18.27 11.12 2.47
CA ALA A 205 17.69 12.31 3.10
C ALA A 205 17.57 13.52 2.17
N GLY A 206 17.07 13.34 0.94
CA GLY A 206 16.63 14.44 0.08
C GLY A 206 15.53 15.32 0.66
N ALA A 207 15.31 16.49 0.05
CA ALA A 207 14.23 17.40 0.42
C ALA A 207 12.87 16.70 0.24
N CYS A 208 11.99 16.80 1.26
CA CYS A 208 10.71 16.07 1.31
C CYS A 208 10.80 14.54 1.19
N SER A 209 12.00 13.93 1.30
CA SER A 209 12.12 12.47 1.26
C SER A 209 11.45 11.82 2.47
N LEU A 210 10.87 10.65 2.24
CA LEU A 210 10.07 9.93 3.25
C LEU A 210 10.68 8.57 3.60
N ASP A 211 10.90 8.34 4.89
CA ASP A 211 11.15 7.01 5.44
C ASP A 211 9.86 6.40 6.01
N LYS A 212 9.76 5.08 5.97
CA LYS A 212 8.71 4.29 6.64
C LYS A 212 9.36 3.17 7.43
N TYR A 213 9.06 3.13 8.72
CA TYR A 213 9.49 2.08 9.64
C TYR A 213 8.28 1.34 10.19
N LYS A 214 8.38 0.02 10.30
CA LYS A 214 7.32 -0.83 10.85
C LYS A 214 7.83 -1.59 12.07
N ARG A 215 7.00 -1.63 13.12
CA ARG A 215 7.28 -2.39 14.33
C ARG A 215 7.09 -3.88 14.06
N ILE A 216 8.12 -4.67 14.34
CA ILE A 216 8.12 -6.13 14.18
C ILE A 216 8.23 -6.86 15.54
N GLY A 217 8.57 -6.14 16.60
CA GLY A 217 8.65 -6.67 17.96
C GLY A 217 8.48 -5.57 19.00
N GLU A 218 8.63 -5.91 20.29
CA GLU A 218 8.43 -4.96 21.39
C GLU A 218 9.35 -3.73 21.27
N ASP A 219 10.58 -3.94 20.82
CA ASP A 219 11.56 -2.87 20.57
C ASP A 219 12.38 -3.19 19.29
N GLN A 220 11.70 -3.67 18.25
CA GLN A 220 12.33 -4.01 16.97
C GLN A 220 11.56 -3.39 15.83
N TRP A 221 12.29 -2.77 14.92
CA TRP A 221 11.77 -2.03 13.78
C TRP A 221 12.49 -2.45 12.51
N GLU A 222 11.75 -2.55 11.42
CA GLU A 222 12.26 -2.74 10.07
C GLU A 222 12.02 -1.47 9.26
N ILE A 223 12.96 -1.12 8.38
CA ILE A 223 12.77 -0.07 7.38
C ILE A 223 12.10 -0.66 6.14
N LEU A 224 11.02 -0.04 5.69
CA LEU A 224 10.25 -0.45 4.52
C LEU A 224 10.39 0.52 3.35
N MET A 225 10.79 1.75 3.64
CA MET A 225 10.95 2.83 2.68
C MET A 225 12.14 3.67 3.14
N ASN A 226 13.13 3.85 2.26
CA ASN A 226 14.36 4.57 2.54
C ASN A 226 14.44 5.82 1.66
N GLY A 227 14.02 6.97 2.20
CA GLY A 227 14.05 8.27 1.56
C GLY A 227 13.35 8.33 0.21
N ASN A 228 12.15 7.75 0.11
CA ASN A 228 11.35 7.76 -1.10
C ASN A 228 11.05 9.20 -1.56
N CYS A 229 11.33 9.46 -2.84
CA CYS A 229 11.05 10.71 -3.53
C CYS A 229 10.31 10.49 -4.86
N GLU A 230 9.82 9.27 -5.15
CA GLU A 230 9.15 8.94 -6.42
C GLU A 230 7.84 9.70 -6.63
N PHE A 231 7.22 10.16 -5.54
CA PHE A 231 6.03 11.02 -5.59
C PHE A 231 6.36 12.49 -5.88
N LEU A 232 7.65 12.86 -5.94
CA LEU A 232 8.09 14.21 -6.26
C LEU A 232 8.37 14.31 -7.75
N THR A 233 7.84 15.34 -8.41
CA THR A 233 8.02 15.54 -9.87
C THR A 233 9.50 15.59 -10.29
N ASN A 234 10.38 16.10 -9.44
CA ASN A 234 11.81 16.23 -9.72
C ASN A 234 12.67 15.17 -9.03
N GLY A 235 12.05 14.12 -8.46
CA GLY A 235 12.75 13.08 -7.72
C GLY A 235 13.50 13.60 -6.50
N GLU A 236 14.63 12.97 -6.18
CA GLU A 236 15.43 13.35 -5.01
C GLU A 236 16.32 14.56 -5.28
N GLU A 237 16.10 15.63 -4.51
CA GLU A 237 16.94 16.81 -4.53
C GLU A 237 17.67 17.00 -3.20
N MET A 238 18.88 17.57 -3.26
CA MET A 238 19.61 18.02 -2.07
C MET A 238 19.85 16.92 -1.03
N HIS A 239 20.02 15.67 -1.50
CA HIS A 239 20.44 14.54 -0.67
C HIS A 239 21.66 14.89 0.19
N TRP A 240 21.66 14.43 1.43
CA TRP A 240 22.74 14.65 2.38
C TRP A 240 22.87 13.45 3.31
N ASP A 241 24.10 13.09 3.66
CA ASP A 241 24.43 12.12 4.69
C ASP A 241 25.61 12.63 5.54
N PHE A 242 25.99 11.88 6.58
CA PHE A 242 27.05 12.28 7.50
C PHE A 242 28.48 12.18 6.92
N HIS A 243 28.66 11.58 5.74
CA HIS A 243 29.94 11.62 5.01
C HIS A 243 30.17 12.95 4.30
N ALA A 244 29.15 13.81 4.21
CA ALA A 244 29.32 15.19 3.77
C ALA A 244 30.16 16.00 4.80
N ASN A 245 31.13 16.77 4.28
CA ASN A 245 32.03 17.59 5.11
C ASN A 245 31.38 18.87 5.69
N VAL A 246 30.12 19.14 5.37
CA VAL A 246 29.40 20.38 5.70
C VAL A 246 27.98 20.09 6.15
N GLU A 247 27.39 21.00 6.92
CA GLU A 247 26.02 20.84 7.43
C GLU A 247 24.99 20.88 6.29
N ALA A 248 23.97 20.03 6.43
CA ALA A 248 22.92 19.83 5.43
C ALA A 248 22.19 21.13 5.06
N GLY A 249 22.22 21.49 3.77
CA GLY A 249 21.52 22.66 3.26
C GLY A 249 22.04 24.00 3.79
N SER A 250 23.24 24.02 4.37
CA SER A 250 23.95 25.26 4.72
C SER A 250 24.46 25.99 3.47
N ASP A 251 24.81 27.27 3.60
CA ASP A 251 25.35 28.03 2.47
C ASP A 251 26.67 27.41 1.94
N ALA A 252 27.44 26.76 2.83
CA ALA A 252 28.64 26.01 2.45
C ALA A 252 28.31 24.78 1.58
N ASP A 253 27.27 24.02 1.95
CA ASP A 253 26.77 22.87 1.17
C ASP A 253 26.27 23.32 -0.21
N ILE A 254 25.46 24.38 -0.25
CA ILE A 254 24.94 24.94 -1.51
C ILE A 254 26.07 25.45 -2.40
N LYS A 255 27.06 26.15 -1.83
CA LYS A 255 28.21 26.65 -2.58
C LYS A 255 29.05 25.51 -3.14
N GLN A 256 29.32 24.47 -2.34
CA GLN A 256 30.07 23.29 -2.77
C GLN A 256 29.39 22.62 -3.97
N ARG A 257 28.06 22.41 -3.91
CA ARG A 257 27.29 21.80 -5.01
C ARG A 257 27.28 22.66 -6.26
N ARG A 258 27.13 23.97 -6.12
CA ARG A 258 27.18 24.92 -7.26
C ARG A 258 28.53 24.88 -7.96
N SER A 259 29.63 24.83 -7.20
CA SER A 259 30.98 24.68 -7.77
C SER A 259 31.13 23.37 -8.54
N GLN A 260 30.71 22.25 -7.94
CA GLN A 260 30.78 20.92 -8.59
C GLN A 260 29.95 20.86 -9.88
N ARG A 261 28.77 21.49 -9.90
CA ARG A 261 27.92 21.56 -11.09
C ARG A 261 28.52 22.43 -12.19
N ALA A 262 29.08 23.59 -11.83
CA ALA A 262 29.75 24.48 -12.78
C ALA A 262 31.00 23.84 -13.39
N GLU A 263 31.73 23.03 -12.62
CA GLU A 263 32.86 22.24 -13.12
C GLU A 263 32.38 21.20 -14.14
N LYS A 264 31.32 20.42 -13.83
CA LYS A 264 30.71 19.47 -14.78
C LYS A 264 30.25 20.11 -16.08
N GLU A 265 29.50 21.21 -16.02
CA GLU A 265 28.96 21.93 -17.18
C GLU A 265 30.04 22.60 -18.07
N SER A 266 31.28 22.74 -17.56
CA SER A 266 32.41 23.31 -18.32
C SER A 266 33.21 22.30 -19.16
N THR A 267 32.90 21.01 -19.03
CA THR A 267 33.57 19.90 -19.73
C THR A 267 32.78 19.52 -20.98
N PRO A 268 33.33 19.60 -22.21
CA PRO A 268 32.56 19.32 -23.41
C PRO A 268 32.34 17.79 -23.56
N VAL A 269 31.07 17.39 -23.66
CA VAL A 269 30.66 16.01 -23.95
C VAL A 269 31.03 15.68 -25.40
N THR A 270 32.07 14.88 -25.61
CA THR A 270 32.37 14.30 -26.93
C THR A 270 31.50 13.07 -27.16
N GLU A 271 30.48 13.21 -28.01
CA GLU A 271 29.76 12.09 -28.61
C GLU A 271 30.74 11.23 -29.43
N THR A 272 31.00 10.00 -28.98
CA THR A 272 30.99 8.76 -29.79
C THR A 272 31.30 7.58 -28.86
N ALA A 273 30.27 6.80 -28.53
CA ALA A 273 30.45 5.52 -27.84
C ALA A 273 30.96 4.47 -28.83
N THR A 274 32.27 4.26 -28.86
CA THR A 274 32.87 2.97 -29.22
C THR A 274 33.93 2.65 -28.17
N GLY A 275 33.71 1.56 -27.45
CA GLY A 275 34.41 1.25 -26.20
C GLY A 275 35.93 1.19 -26.30
N VAL A 276 36.57 1.53 -25.19
CA VAL A 276 37.57 0.80 -24.41
C VAL A 276 37.84 1.69 -23.18
N GLU A 277 37.95 1.06 -22.01
CA GLU A 277 38.20 1.66 -20.70
C GLU A 277 39.41 2.60 -20.69
N GLU A 278 39.29 3.75 -20.01
CA GLU A 278 40.37 4.40 -19.28
C GLU A 278 39.79 5.13 -18.06
N ASP A 279 40.44 4.89 -16.90
CA ASP A 279 40.13 5.41 -15.57
C ASP A 279 40.09 6.95 -15.52
N ASP A 280 38.98 7.52 -15.05
CA ASP A 280 39.00 8.81 -14.34
C ASP A 280 37.85 8.85 -13.31
N GLU A 281 38.20 8.90 -12.01
CA GLU A 281 37.29 8.91 -10.85
C GLU A 281 36.56 10.26 -10.71
N THR A 282 35.85 10.71 -11.74
CA THR A 282 35.05 11.94 -11.67
C THR A 282 33.63 11.69 -12.14
N ALA A 283 32.70 11.81 -11.19
CA ALA A 283 31.27 11.94 -11.42
C ALA A 283 30.62 10.86 -12.31
N GLN A 284 30.23 9.75 -11.71
CA GLN A 284 29.24 8.86 -12.31
C GLN A 284 28.00 9.69 -12.71
N GLU A 285 27.79 9.86 -14.02
CA GLU A 285 26.47 10.18 -14.55
C GLU A 285 25.60 8.96 -14.24
N PHE A 286 24.57 9.17 -13.43
CA PHE A 286 23.58 8.16 -13.15
C PHE A 286 22.49 8.29 -14.20
N GLU A 287 22.26 7.21 -14.93
CA GLU A 287 21.12 7.06 -15.80
C GLU A 287 20.13 6.15 -15.08
N ASP A 288 18.89 6.61 -14.94
CA ASP A 288 17.82 5.79 -14.38
C ASP A 288 17.35 4.82 -15.46
N PHE A 289 17.47 3.52 -15.16
CA PHE A 289 16.93 2.47 -16.01
C PHE A 289 15.75 1.82 -15.33
N TYR A 290 14.67 1.67 -16.09
CA TYR A 290 13.48 0.99 -15.63
C TYR A 290 13.50 -0.46 -16.11
N ILE A 291 13.32 -1.37 -15.16
CA ILE A 291 13.07 -2.79 -15.40
C ILE A 291 11.65 -3.12 -14.94
N SER A 292 10.91 -3.88 -15.73
CA SER A 292 9.63 -4.42 -15.26
C SER A 292 9.83 -5.81 -14.65
N VAL A 293 9.16 -6.09 -13.53
CA VAL A 293 9.14 -7.41 -12.91
C VAL A 293 7.78 -8.04 -13.18
N GLU A 294 7.75 -9.04 -14.05
CA GLU A 294 6.51 -9.75 -14.39
C GLU A 294 6.30 -10.90 -13.39
N LEU A 295 5.22 -10.82 -12.61
CA LEU A 295 4.79 -11.89 -11.71
C LEU A 295 4.00 -12.97 -12.47
N PRO A 296 4.09 -14.26 -12.13
CA PRO A 296 3.57 -15.34 -12.96
C PRO A 296 2.06 -15.31 -12.92
N ARG A 297 1.40 -15.41 -14.08
CA ARG A 297 -0.05 -15.58 -14.13
C ARG A 297 -0.41 -16.94 -13.54
N LYS A 298 -1.51 -17.00 -12.79
CA LYS A 298 -1.99 -18.29 -12.28
C LYS A 298 -2.41 -19.14 -13.47
N HIS A 299 -1.88 -20.36 -13.61
CA HIS A 299 -2.28 -21.25 -14.69
C HIS A 299 -3.70 -21.79 -14.42
N GLY A 300 -4.68 -21.11 -15.00
CA GLY A 300 -6.03 -21.59 -15.30
C GLY A 300 -6.36 -21.22 -16.74
N LEU A 301 -7.27 -21.96 -17.39
CA LEU A 301 -7.60 -21.84 -18.82
C LEU A 301 -8.20 -20.48 -19.24
N ASP A 302 -8.38 -19.53 -18.32
CA ASP A 302 -8.85 -18.16 -18.58
C ASP A 302 -7.77 -17.11 -18.28
N ASN A 303 -7.43 -16.35 -19.32
CA ASN A 303 -6.38 -15.33 -19.39
C ASN A 303 -6.65 -14.04 -18.55
N LYS A 304 -7.36 -14.10 -17.41
CA LYS A 304 -7.85 -12.89 -16.69
C LYS A 304 -7.38 -12.69 -15.24
N GLU A 305 -6.71 -13.65 -14.59
CA GLU A 305 -6.23 -13.44 -13.22
C GLU A 305 -4.89 -12.67 -13.19
N PHE A 306 -4.93 -11.38 -12.86
CA PHE A 306 -3.76 -10.56 -12.56
C PHE A 306 -3.37 -10.70 -11.08
N ARG A 307 -2.07 -10.76 -10.79
CA ARG A 307 -1.60 -10.62 -9.40
C ARG A 307 -1.59 -9.15 -9.02
N VAL A 308 -2.49 -8.77 -8.12
CA VAL A 308 -2.48 -7.45 -7.50
C VAL A 308 -1.65 -7.49 -6.23
N LEU A 309 -0.60 -6.68 -6.17
CA LEU A 309 0.17 -6.47 -4.96
C LEU A 309 -0.62 -5.56 -4.03
N LYS A 310 -0.69 -5.90 -2.73
CA LYS A 310 -1.26 -4.96 -1.76
C LYS A 310 -0.30 -3.78 -1.63
N PRO A 311 -0.77 -2.54 -1.44
CA PRO A 311 0.12 -1.40 -1.15
C PRO A 311 1.03 -1.63 0.06
N SER A 312 0.63 -2.51 0.99
CA SER A 312 1.42 -2.93 2.15
C SER A 312 2.40 -4.10 1.88
N SER A 313 2.46 -4.63 0.66
CA SER A 313 3.34 -5.74 0.29
C SER A 313 4.81 -5.29 0.36
N LEU A 314 5.68 -6.15 0.88
CA LEU A 314 7.12 -5.90 0.87
C LEU A 314 7.73 -6.58 -0.34
N PHE A 315 8.62 -5.89 -1.03
CA PHE A 315 9.39 -6.42 -2.13
C PHE A 315 10.85 -6.55 -1.69
N GLN A 316 11.45 -7.71 -1.93
CA GLN A 316 12.87 -7.98 -1.70
C GLN A 316 13.41 -8.70 -2.92
N ILE A 317 14.62 -8.36 -3.33
CA ILE A 317 15.36 -9.06 -4.40
C ILE A 317 16.70 -9.49 -3.84
N SER A 318 17.13 -10.72 -4.16
CA SER A 318 18.49 -11.19 -3.90
C SER A 318 19.35 -10.93 -5.13
N ASP A 319 20.57 -10.43 -4.91
CA ASP A 319 21.64 -10.25 -5.90
C ASP A 319 21.16 -10.05 -7.34
N ILE A 320 20.79 -8.81 -7.68
CA ILE A 320 20.23 -8.44 -8.99
C ILE A 320 21.17 -8.75 -10.16
N ASN A 321 22.47 -8.96 -9.89
CA ASN A 321 23.48 -9.27 -10.91
C ASN A 321 23.54 -10.77 -11.24
N ASP A 322 22.82 -11.63 -10.52
CA ASP A 322 22.69 -13.04 -10.87
C ASP A 322 21.88 -13.19 -12.17
N ASP A 323 22.13 -14.25 -12.95
CA ASP A 323 21.33 -14.57 -14.14
C ASP A 323 19.87 -14.91 -13.76
N HIS A 324 19.67 -15.34 -12.51
CA HIS A 324 18.40 -15.76 -11.93
C HIS A 324 18.14 -15.18 -10.53
N PRO A 325 17.97 -13.85 -10.39
CA PRO A 325 17.76 -13.25 -9.09
C PRO A 325 16.49 -13.80 -8.42
N LEU A 326 16.53 -13.99 -7.10
CA LEU A 326 15.35 -14.40 -6.35
C LEU A 326 14.60 -13.17 -5.89
N ILE A 327 13.31 -13.10 -6.18
CA ILE A 327 12.44 -12.03 -5.70
C ILE A 327 11.49 -12.61 -4.66
N LYS A 328 11.48 -12.04 -3.47
CA LYS A 328 10.47 -12.32 -2.45
C LYS A 328 9.48 -11.16 -2.40
N VAL A 329 8.21 -11.49 -2.51
CA VAL A 329 7.15 -10.51 -2.29
C VAL A 329 6.26 -10.99 -1.15
N SER A 330 6.27 -10.24 -0.05
CA SER A 330 5.50 -10.56 1.16
C SER A 330 4.01 -10.28 0.96
N ASN A 331 3.18 -11.07 1.63
CA ASN A 331 1.71 -10.98 1.55
C ASN A 331 1.14 -11.16 0.13
N ASN A 332 1.85 -11.90 -0.72
CA ASN A 332 1.35 -12.29 -2.04
C ASN A 332 0.38 -13.46 -1.93
N GLU A 333 -0.83 -13.14 -1.48
CA GLU A 333 -2.08 -13.57 -2.12
C GLU A 333 -3.26 -12.88 -1.43
N THR A 334 -3.87 -11.92 -2.11
CA THR A 334 -5.32 -11.77 -2.07
C THR A 334 -5.84 -12.38 -3.35
N LYS A 335 -6.77 -13.34 -3.26
CA LYS A 335 -7.69 -13.57 -4.39
C LYS A 335 -8.54 -12.31 -4.52
N GLY A 336 -8.53 -11.66 -5.68
CA GLY A 336 -9.59 -10.72 -6.06
C GLY A 336 -9.12 -9.47 -6.79
N GLU A 337 -9.79 -9.20 -7.91
CA GLU A 337 -9.86 -7.91 -8.61
C GLU A 337 -10.18 -6.75 -7.65
N PHE A 338 -9.76 -5.57 -8.07
CA PHE A 338 -9.86 -4.30 -7.34
C PHE A 338 -11.30 -4.03 -6.85
N THR A 339 -11.57 -4.14 -5.54
CA THR A 339 -11.95 -3.01 -4.65
C THR A 339 -12.41 -3.43 -3.23
N LYS A 340 -11.94 -2.64 -2.25
CA LYS A 340 -12.43 -2.38 -0.87
C LYS A 340 -12.31 -3.48 0.22
N THR A 341 -11.24 -3.32 1.01
CA THR A 341 -11.21 -3.30 2.50
C THR A 341 -12.28 -4.05 3.31
N ARG A 342 -11.97 -5.26 3.80
CA ARG A 342 -11.64 -5.57 5.22
C ARG A 342 -11.69 -7.08 5.47
N ASP A 343 -10.51 -7.66 5.69
CA ASP A 343 -10.12 -8.44 6.87
C ASP A 343 -8.91 -9.28 6.49
N VAL A 344 -7.73 -8.76 6.86
CA VAL A 344 -6.46 -9.43 6.62
C VAL A 344 -6.20 -10.35 7.81
N GLN A 345 -6.50 -11.64 7.65
CA GLN A 345 -5.74 -12.64 8.37
C GLN A 345 -4.32 -12.64 7.80
N THR A 346 -3.37 -12.21 8.62
CA THR A 346 -1.93 -12.33 8.34
C THR A 346 -1.52 -13.79 8.45
N SER A 347 -1.32 -14.49 7.33
CA SER A 347 -0.35 -15.58 7.29
C SER A 347 1.03 -14.95 7.04
N ALA A 348 2.04 -15.38 7.79
CA ALA A 348 3.40 -14.85 7.73
C ALA A 348 4.19 -15.38 6.50
N GLU A 349 3.54 -15.67 5.38
CA GLU A 349 4.16 -16.38 4.25
C GLU A 349 4.31 -15.46 3.03
N GLY A 350 5.55 -15.00 2.80
CA GLY A 350 5.94 -14.37 1.54
C GLY A 350 6.31 -15.42 0.48
N ARG A 351 5.92 -15.19 -0.77
CA ARG A 351 6.32 -16.08 -1.89
C ARG A 351 7.67 -15.64 -2.44
N ILE A 352 8.52 -16.62 -2.69
CA ILE A 352 9.83 -16.45 -3.32
C ILE A 352 9.70 -16.95 -4.75
N PHE A 353 10.07 -16.10 -5.70
CA PHE A 353 10.11 -16.36 -7.12
C PHE A 353 11.56 -16.42 -7.56
N GLN A 354 11.91 -17.40 -8.39
CA GLN A 354 13.13 -17.30 -9.19
C GLN A 354 12.80 -16.53 -10.45
N THR A 355 13.73 -15.70 -10.90
CA THR A 355 13.53 -14.88 -12.10
C THR A 355 14.52 -15.24 -13.20
N GLU A 356 14.28 -14.69 -14.38
CA GLU A 356 15.15 -14.80 -15.54
C GLU A 356 15.09 -13.47 -16.30
N TRP A 357 16.25 -12.93 -16.65
CA TRP A 357 16.36 -11.74 -17.48
C TRP A 357 15.90 -12.01 -18.91
N LYS A 358 15.01 -11.15 -19.42
CA LYS A 358 14.60 -11.18 -20.82
C LYS A 358 14.65 -9.78 -21.43
N LEU A 359 15.23 -9.71 -22.62
CA LEU A 359 15.23 -8.48 -23.42
C LEU A 359 13.85 -8.32 -24.08
N LEU A 360 13.26 -7.13 -23.99
CA LEU A 360 11.98 -6.85 -24.64
C LEU A 360 12.17 -6.66 -26.15
N VAL A 361 11.31 -7.30 -26.95
CA VAL A 361 11.22 -7.01 -28.39
C VAL A 361 10.34 -5.76 -28.55
N GLY A 362 10.94 -4.59 -28.39
CA GLY A 362 10.24 -3.29 -28.42
C GLY A 362 10.66 -2.41 -27.24
N SER A 363 9.79 -1.49 -26.82
CA SER A 363 10.04 -0.63 -25.66
C SER A 363 8.72 -0.34 -24.96
N GLU A 364 8.65 -0.57 -23.65
CA GLU A 364 7.53 -0.14 -22.82
C GLU A 364 7.82 1.28 -22.31
N LEU A 365 6.80 2.14 -22.25
CA LEU A 365 6.93 3.53 -21.84
C LEU A 365 6.20 3.73 -20.52
N ILE A 366 6.85 4.37 -19.55
CA ILE A 366 6.30 4.68 -18.24
C ILE A 366 5.87 6.14 -18.21
N PHE A 367 4.62 6.39 -17.83
CA PHE A 367 4.07 7.72 -17.67
C PHE A 367 3.71 7.94 -16.19
N ASP A 368 3.88 9.16 -15.70
CA ASP A 368 3.44 9.54 -14.36
C ASP A 368 1.93 9.80 -14.30
N ASP A 369 1.43 10.15 -13.11
CA ASP A 369 0.01 10.43 -12.86
C ASP A 369 -0.52 11.68 -13.62
N TYR A 370 0.38 12.50 -14.18
CA TYR A 370 0.05 13.67 -15.00
C TYR A 370 0.14 13.37 -16.51
N GLY A 371 0.56 12.15 -16.88
CA GLY A 371 0.71 11.70 -18.25
C GLY A 371 2.05 12.12 -18.90
N GLU A 372 3.03 12.57 -18.12
CA GLU A 372 4.38 12.86 -18.62
C GLU A 372 5.21 11.58 -18.73
N LEU A 373 5.98 11.44 -19.81
CA LEU A 373 6.86 10.29 -20.02
C LEU A 373 8.05 10.37 -19.06
N VAL A 374 8.14 9.44 -18.11
CA VAL A 374 9.21 9.40 -17.10
C VAL A 374 10.24 8.30 -17.35
N GLY A 375 9.93 7.30 -18.16
CA GLY A 375 10.84 6.17 -18.35
C GLY A 375 10.58 5.32 -19.57
N LYS A 376 11.60 4.55 -19.95
CA LYS A 376 11.52 3.52 -21.00
C LYS A 376 12.11 2.22 -20.48
N VAL A 377 11.34 1.14 -20.56
CA VAL A 377 11.76 -0.21 -20.18
C VAL A 377 12.29 -0.93 -21.41
N ASN A 378 13.53 -1.42 -21.31
CA ASN A 378 14.19 -2.21 -22.35
C ASN A 378 14.32 -3.69 -21.97
N GLU A 379 14.26 -3.99 -20.66
CA GLU A 379 14.47 -5.33 -20.09
C GLU A 379 13.41 -5.64 -19.04
N HIS A 380 13.05 -6.91 -18.91
CA HIS A 380 12.15 -7.37 -17.84
C HIS A 380 12.66 -8.64 -17.16
N LEU A 381 12.35 -8.76 -15.87
CA LEU A 381 12.56 -9.97 -15.09
C LEU A 381 11.26 -10.78 -15.11
N VAL A 382 11.32 -11.97 -15.72
CA VAL A 382 10.19 -12.89 -15.73
C VAL A 382 10.33 -13.88 -14.59
N THR A 383 9.34 -13.90 -13.71
CA THR A 383 9.33 -14.80 -12.55
C THR A 383 8.76 -16.18 -12.89
N GLN A 384 9.24 -17.21 -12.19
CA GLN A 384 8.74 -18.60 -12.29
C GLN A 384 8.30 -19.12 -10.91
N GLU A 385 7.17 -19.83 -10.85
CA GLU A 385 6.64 -20.41 -9.60
C GLU A 385 7.28 -21.75 -9.23
N ASN A 386 8.60 -21.85 -9.05
CA ASN A 386 9.22 -23.17 -8.81
C ASN A 386 10.34 -23.23 -7.77
N VAL A 387 10.50 -22.24 -6.89
CA VAL A 387 11.54 -22.33 -5.84
C VAL A 387 11.00 -23.02 -4.59
N THR A 388 11.38 -24.28 -4.41
CA THR A 388 11.22 -24.96 -3.11
C THR A 388 12.52 -24.77 -2.32
N ILE A 389 12.53 -23.84 -1.36
CA ILE A 389 13.63 -23.76 -0.38
C ILE A 389 13.50 -24.96 0.55
N VAL A 390 14.29 -26.00 0.31
CA VAL A 390 14.44 -27.10 1.26
C VAL A 390 15.39 -26.59 2.35
N PRO A 391 14.93 -26.43 3.60
CA PRO A 391 15.83 -26.08 4.68
C PRO A 391 16.86 -27.21 4.77
N VAL A 392 18.14 -26.88 4.59
CA VAL A 392 19.20 -27.77 5.04
C VAL A 392 19.02 -27.86 6.55
N LYS A 393 18.51 -29.00 7.01
CA LYS A 393 18.49 -29.34 8.44
C LYS A 393 19.94 -29.42 8.90
N ASN A 394 20.50 -28.28 9.30
CA ASN A 394 21.56 -28.30 10.28
C ASN A 394 20.95 -28.80 11.57
N ALA A 395 21.59 -29.84 12.09
CA ALA A 395 21.13 -30.63 13.21
C ALA A 395 20.98 -29.76 14.48
N GLU A 396 20.04 -30.21 15.33
CA GLU A 396 19.89 -29.90 16.75
C GLU A 396 19.31 -28.51 17.11
N SER A 397 18.02 -28.47 17.40
CA SER A 397 17.52 -28.43 18.78
C SER A 397 15.99 -28.36 18.81
N THR A 398 15.42 -29.14 19.72
CA THR A 398 14.01 -29.39 19.93
C THR A 398 13.36 -28.36 20.86
N GLU A 399 12.04 -28.26 20.70
CA GLU A 399 11.01 -27.82 21.66
C GLU A 399 10.63 -26.33 21.76
N GLY A 400 9.37 -26.08 21.33
CA GLY A 400 8.36 -25.56 22.25
C GLY A 400 7.86 -24.13 21.99
N GLU A 401 6.68 -23.99 21.34
CA GLU A 401 5.47 -23.37 21.92
C GLU A 401 4.43 -23.03 20.82
N GLU A 402 3.35 -23.82 20.77
CA GLU A 402 2.13 -23.47 20.06
C GLU A 402 1.34 -22.40 20.86
N LYS A 403 0.90 -21.33 20.19
CA LYS A 403 -0.20 -20.48 20.67
C LYS A 403 -1.35 -20.44 19.67
N SER A 404 -2.54 -20.51 20.23
CA SER A 404 -3.84 -20.83 19.63
C SER A 404 -4.33 -19.91 18.50
N GLU A 405 -4.41 -20.43 17.27
CA GLU A 405 -5.40 -20.00 16.29
C GLU A 405 -6.79 -20.57 16.68
N GLY A 406 -7.84 -19.76 16.55
CA GLY A 406 -9.21 -20.13 16.90
C GLY A 406 -9.69 -21.43 16.24
N THR A 407 -10.32 -22.29 17.04
CA THR A 407 -10.80 -23.64 16.69
C THR A 407 -11.70 -23.71 15.45
N PHE A 408 -12.43 -22.65 15.13
CA PHE A 408 -13.25 -22.52 13.92
C PHE A 408 -12.42 -22.57 12.63
N LEU A 409 -11.36 -21.77 12.56
CA LEU A 409 -10.54 -21.63 11.36
C LEU A 409 -9.73 -22.90 11.08
N LYS A 410 -9.28 -23.58 12.15
CA LYS A 410 -8.65 -24.91 12.05
C LYS A 410 -9.60 -25.95 11.47
N LYS A 411 -10.87 -25.98 11.93
CA LYS A 411 -11.88 -26.91 11.38
C LYS A 411 -12.20 -26.59 9.91
N ALA A 412 -12.45 -25.32 9.57
CA ALA A 412 -12.76 -24.91 8.19
C ALA A 412 -11.59 -25.18 7.22
N LYS A 413 -10.34 -24.86 7.61
CA LYS A 413 -9.14 -25.13 6.79
C LYS A 413 -8.87 -26.64 6.60
N ALA A 414 -9.20 -27.48 7.58
CA ALA A 414 -9.06 -28.93 7.45
C ALA A 414 -10.07 -29.52 6.45
N LEU A 415 -11.32 -29.00 6.44
CA LEU A 415 -12.42 -29.47 5.59
C LEU A 415 -12.36 -28.92 4.14
N ALA A 416 -11.73 -27.75 3.93
CA ALA A 416 -11.65 -27.08 2.62
C ALA A 416 -10.59 -27.65 1.65
N ARG A 417 -9.97 -28.80 1.97
CA ARG A 417 -8.88 -29.40 1.17
C ARG A 417 -9.32 -30.08 -0.14
N GLN A 418 -10.58 -29.93 -0.56
CA GLN A 418 -11.06 -30.54 -1.80
C GLN A 418 -11.25 -29.52 -2.93
N LYS A 419 -10.89 -29.98 -4.13
CA LYS A 419 -10.84 -29.25 -5.41
C LYS A 419 -12.19 -28.62 -5.78
N GLU A 420 -12.14 -27.49 -6.49
CA GLU A 420 -13.31 -26.90 -7.16
C GLU A 420 -13.96 -27.95 -8.08
N LYS A 421 -15.28 -28.14 -7.96
CA LYS A 421 -16.08 -29.06 -8.76
C LYS A 421 -17.20 -28.28 -9.42
N THR A 422 -17.36 -28.44 -10.72
CA THR A 422 -18.45 -27.83 -11.49
C THR A 422 -19.68 -28.73 -11.44
N SER A 423 -20.85 -28.14 -11.19
CA SER A 423 -22.13 -28.83 -11.31
C SER A 423 -22.51 -29.02 -12.78
N ASP A 424 -23.11 -30.14 -13.12
CA ASP A 424 -23.65 -30.43 -14.45
C ASP A 424 -25.15 -30.08 -14.56
N PHE A 425 -25.74 -29.46 -13.53
CA PHE A 425 -27.14 -29.03 -13.55
C PHE A 425 -27.37 -28.01 -14.67
N ALA A 426 -28.33 -28.29 -15.55
CA ALA A 426 -28.71 -27.38 -16.61
C ALA A 426 -29.47 -26.18 -16.02
N GLU A 427 -28.97 -24.97 -16.23
CA GLU A 427 -29.62 -23.71 -15.83
C GLU A 427 -30.81 -23.38 -16.77
N ASP A 428 -31.78 -24.29 -16.91
CA ASP A 428 -32.88 -24.20 -17.88
C ASP A 428 -34.29 -24.35 -17.26
N LEU A 429 -34.41 -24.06 -15.95
CA LEU A 429 -35.70 -24.04 -15.25
C LEU A 429 -36.66 -23.04 -15.90
N ASP A 430 -37.92 -23.44 -16.08
CA ASP A 430 -38.94 -22.61 -16.70
C ASP A 430 -39.34 -21.45 -15.77
N HIS A 431 -38.93 -20.22 -16.14
CA HIS A 431 -39.20 -18.99 -15.39
C HIS A 431 -40.69 -18.79 -15.07
N SER A 432 -41.61 -19.32 -15.90
CA SER A 432 -43.05 -19.16 -15.69
C SER A 432 -43.61 -19.92 -14.48
N GLN A 433 -42.82 -20.82 -13.91
CA GLN A 433 -43.20 -21.62 -12.73
C GLN A 433 -42.94 -20.89 -11.40
N PHE A 434 -42.26 -19.74 -11.42
CA PHE A 434 -41.86 -19.01 -10.23
C PHE A 434 -42.55 -17.64 -10.19
N ALA A 435 -43.26 -17.36 -9.10
CA ALA A 435 -43.98 -16.09 -8.94
C ALA A 435 -43.06 -14.97 -8.43
N ASP A 436 -42.02 -15.33 -7.69
CA ASP A 436 -40.97 -14.43 -7.20
C ASP A 436 -39.61 -14.88 -7.76
N PRO A 437 -38.83 -13.99 -8.41
CA PRO A 437 -37.44 -14.26 -8.80
C PRO A 437 -36.55 -14.85 -7.70
N LYS A 438 -36.85 -14.57 -6.42
CA LYS A 438 -36.15 -15.18 -5.28
C LYS A 438 -36.34 -16.69 -5.19
N GLU A 439 -37.54 -17.18 -5.48
CA GLU A 439 -37.84 -18.62 -5.47
C GLU A 439 -37.06 -19.32 -6.58
N TYR A 440 -36.95 -18.69 -7.75
CA TYR A 440 -36.18 -19.22 -8.88
C TYR A 440 -34.71 -19.43 -8.52
N VAL A 441 -34.04 -18.38 -8.04
CA VAL A 441 -32.60 -18.44 -7.73
C VAL A 441 -32.29 -19.31 -6.51
N GLU A 442 -33.25 -19.47 -5.60
CA GLU A 442 -33.14 -20.45 -4.52
C GLU A 442 -33.13 -21.88 -5.06
N GLU A 443 -34.04 -22.19 -5.99
CA GLU A 443 -34.19 -23.55 -6.53
C GLU A 443 -33.02 -23.93 -7.47
N THR A 444 -32.52 -23.00 -8.28
CA THR A 444 -31.31 -23.22 -9.10
C THR A 444 -30.09 -23.49 -8.23
N ALA A 445 -29.88 -22.71 -7.16
CA ALA A 445 -28.77 -22.93 -6.23
C ALA A 445 -28.90 -24.28 -5.50
N ARG A 446 -30.12 -24.67 -5.12
CA ARG A 446 -30.41 -25.96 -4.48
C ARG A 446 -30.09 -27.14 -5.41
N HIS A 447 -30.53 -27.11 -6.67
CA HIS A 447 -30.22 -28.18 -7.61
C HIS A 447 -28.71 -28.30 -7.91
N LYS A 448 -27.99 -27.18 -7.97
CA LYS A 448 -26.52 -27.19 -8.07
C LYS A 448 -25.88 -27.87 -6.87
N TYR A 449 -26.33 -27.52 -5.65
CA TYR A 449 -25.88 -28.17 -4.42
C TYR A 449 -26.14 -29.68 -4.45
N GLU A 450 -27.35 -30.09 -4.78
CA GLU A 450 -27.76 -31.50 -4.82
C GLU A 450 -26.98 -32.31 -5.86
N ASP A 451 -26.69 -31.73 -7.03
CA ASP A 451 -25.86 -32.36 -8.06
C ASP A 451 -24.42 -32.56 -7.56
N ILE A 452 -23.82 -31.54 -6.91
CA ILE A 452 -22.49 -31.67 -6.31
C ILE A 452 -22.48 -32.80 -5.27
N VAL A 453 -23.45 -32.80 -4.35
CA VAL A 453 -23.54 -33.79 -3.27
C VAL A 453 -23.76 -35.20 -3.81
N SER A 454 -24.66 -35.36 -4.79
CA SER A 454 -25.10 -36.67 -5.28
C SER A 454 -24.15 -37.29 -6.31
N ASN A 455 -23.56 -36.47 -7.19
CA ASN A 455 -22.86 -36.94 -8.38
C ASN A 455 -21.36 -36.64 -8.37
N LYS A 456 -20.92 -35.61 -7.62
CA LYS A 456 -19.53 -35.12 -7.67
C LYS A 456 -18.72 -35.45 -6.43
N ILE A 457 -19.35 -35.73 -5.28
CA ILE A 457 -18.66 -36.21 -4.09
C ILE A 457 -18.52 -37.75 -4.18
N PRO A 458 -17.30 -38.30 -4.20
CA PRO A 458 -17.12 -39.75 -4.30
C PRO A 458 -17.67 -40.43 -3.05
N VAL A 459 -18.68 -41.28 -3.19
CA VAL A 459 -19.08 -42.23 -2.13
C VAL A 459 -18.09 -43.40 -2.15
N THR A 460 -16.84 -43.13 -1.81
CA THR A 460 -15.83 -44.17 -1.58
C THR A 460 -15.47 -44.20 -0.11
N THR A 461 -15.06 -45.36 0.40
CA THR A 461 -14.55 -45.55 1.77
C THR A 461 -13.28 -44.76 2.09
N ASP A 462 -12.88 -43.84 1.21
CA ASP A 462 -11.64 -43.06 1.24
C ASP A 462 -11.90 -41.56 1.50
N ILE A 463 -13.11 -41.15 1.88
CA ILE A 463 -13.32 -39.83 2.46
C ILE A 463 -12.66 -39.84 3.85
N GLU A 464 -11.41 -39.38 3.92
CA GLU A 464 -10.60 -39.38 5.15
C GLU A 464 -11.12 -38.39 6.21
N TYR A 465 -11.95 -37.41 5.81
CA TYR A 465 -12.56 -36.36 6.65
C TYR A 465 -13.85 -35.79 6.03
N PRO A 466 -14.80 -35.24 6.83
CA PRO A 466 -16.00 -34.59 6.30
C PRO A 466 -15.69 -33.52 5.25
N CYS A 467 -16.60 -33.30 4.29
CA CYS A 467 -16.43 -32.32 3.21
C CYS A 467 -17.38 -31.14 3.42
N LEU A 468 -16.89 -29.92 3.25
CA LEU A 468 -17.70 -28.71 3.23
C LEU A 468 -18.06 -28.39 1.77
N VAL A 469 -19.35 -28.26 1.48
CA VAL A 469 -19.90 -27.94 0.17
C VAL A 469 -20.52 -26.57 0.23
N LEU A 470 -20.18 -25.71 -0.74
CA LEU A 470 -20.74 -24.38 -0.91
C LEU A 470 -21.11 -24.21 -2.38
N THR A 471 -22.34 -23.80 -2.63
CA THR A 471 -22.82 -23.42 -3.96
C THR A 471 -23.56 -22.11 -3.88
N ALA A 472 -23.59 -21.37 -4.98
CA ALA A 472 -24.38 -20.15 -5.09
C ALA A 472 -24.90 -20.00 -6.52
N ASP A 473 -26.02 -19.30 -6.66
CA ASP A 473 -26.57 -18.90 -7.94
C ASP A 473 -27.01 -17.44 -7.89
N THR A 474 -26.82 -16.70 -8.98
CA THR A 474 -27.08 -15.25 -9.03
C THR A 474 -27.88 -14.88 -10.27
N ILE A 475 -28.93 -14.09 -10.07
CA ILE A 475 -29.74 -13.51 -11.14
C ILE A 475 -29.85 -11.99 -10.96
N VAL A 476 -30.27 -11.30 -12.02
CA VAL A 476 -30.76 -9.92 -11.93
C VAL A 476 -32.26 -9.91 -12.15
N SER A 477 -32.99 -9.24 -11.27
CA SER A 477 -34.42 -8.98 -11.41
C SER A 477 -34.65 -7.53 -11.80
N CYS A 478 -35.45 -7.29 -12.83
CA CYS A 478 -35.86 -5.95 -13.22
C CYS A 478 -37.38 -5.89 -13.38
N GLY A 479 -38.06 -5.11 -12.52
CA GLY A 479 -39.53 -5.03 -12.55
C GLY A 479 -40.25 -6.37 -12.40
N GLY A 480 -39.62 -7.33 -11.71
CA GLY A 480 -40.13 -8.70 -11.54
C GLY A 480 -39.75 -9.67 -12.66
N GLN A 481 -39.04 -9.23 -13.70
CA GLN A 481 -38.52 -10.11 -14.75
C GLN A 481 -37.13 -10.62 -14.39
N ILE A 482 -36.89 -11.92 -14.61
CA ILE A 482 -35.59 -12.56 -14.43
C ILE A 482 -34.73 -12.30 -15.66
N LEU A 483 -33.56 -11.69 -15.45
CA LEU A 483 -32.57 -11.40 -16.47
C LEU A 483 -31.30 -12.20 -16.16
N GLU A 484 -31.10 -13.26 -16.92
CA GLU A 484 -29.96 -14.16 -16.80
C GLU A 484 -28.77 -13.62 -17.61
N LYS A 485 -28.04 -14.48 -18.32
CA LYS A 485 -26.83 -14.15 -19.07
C LYS A 485 -27.20 -13.84 -20.54
N PRO A 486 -26.92 -12.65 -21.08
CA PRO A 486 -27.21 -12.37 -22.48
C PRO A 486 -26.18 -13.10 -23.36
N LEU A 487 -26.68 -13.93 -24.27
CA LEU A 487 -25.85 -14.69 -25.22
C LEU A 487 -25.39 -13.86 -26.43
N ASN A 488 -26.03 -12.72 -26.67
CA ASN A 488 -25.73 -11.81 -27.76
C ASN A 488 -26.00 -10.34 -27.37
N VAL A 489 -25.50 -9.44 -28.21
CA VAL A 489 -25.58 -7.99 -28.01
C VAL A 489 -27.03 -7.50 -28.02
N GLU A 490 -27.89 -8.09 -28.85
CA GLU A 490 -29.30 -7.70 -28.96
C GLU A 490 -30.06 -7.96 -27.65
N THR A 491 -29.82 -9.11 -27.01
CA THR A 491 -30.39 -9.45 -25.69
C THR A 491 -29.84 -8.52 -24.61
N GLN A 492 -28.52 -8.27 -24.60
CA GLN A 492 -27.91 -7.36 -23.63
C GLN A 492 -28.49 -5.94 -23.73
N ARG A 493 -28.68 -5.43 -24.95
CA ARG A 493 -29.34 -4.14 -25.19
C ARG A 493 -30.78 -4.11 -24.69
N ALA A 494 -31.52 -5.21 -24.83
CA ALA A 494 -32.87 -5.31 -24.30
C ALA A 494 -32.90 -5.24 -22.76
N PHE A 495 -31.90 -5.79 -22.07
CA PHE A 495 -31.77 -5.68 -20.61
C PHE A 495 -31.57 -4.22 -20.16
N PHE A 496 -30.66 -3.47 -20.80
CA PHE A 496 -30.44 -2.05 -20.45
C PHE A 496 -31.67 -1.18 -20.70
N LYS A 497 -32.43 -1.48 -21.77
CA LYS A 497 -33.72 -0.83 -22.00
C LYS A 497 -34.71 -1.11 -20.87
N ALA A 498 -34.80 -2.36 -20.40
CA ALA A 498 -35.66 -2.71 -19.27
C ALA A 498 -35.26 -1.99 -17.97
N TYR A 499 -33.95 -1.83 -17.72
CA TYR A 499 -33.45 -1.05 -16.58
C TYR A 499 -33.88 0.41 -16.62
N ALA A 500 -33.78 1.05 -17.79
CA ALA A 500 -34.22 2.41 -18.00
C ALA A 500 -35.73 2.58 -17.77
N ASP A 501 -36.53 1.59 -18.19
CA ASP A 501 -38.00 1.63 -18.11
C ASP A 501 -38.53 1.35 -16.69
N SER A 502 -37.91 0.44 -15.94
CA SER A 502 -38.44 -0.10 -14.67
C SER A 502 -37.85 0.57 -13.43
N LYS A 503 -36.60 1.08 -13.48
CA LYS A 503 -35.81 1.65 -12.36
C LYS A 503 -35.65 0.76 -11.11
N SER A 504 -36.34 -0.37 -11.02
CA SER A 504 -36.25 -1.35 -9.95
C SER A 504 -35.38 -2.51 -10.41
N VAL A 505 -34.07 -2.37 -10.23
CA VAL A 505 -33.07 -3.40 -10.57
C VAL A 505 -32.54 -4.00 -9.28
N SER A 506 -32.53 -5.33 -9.16
CA SER A 506 -32.01 -6.02 -7.99
C SER A 506 -31.17 -7.21 -8.41
N VAL A 507 -29.98 -7.34 -7.83
CA VAL A 507 -29.18 -8.56 -7.91
C VAL A 507 -29.57 -9.46 -6.75
N ILE A 508 -29.86 -10.72 -7.04
CA ILE A 508 -30.31 -11.68 -6.04
C ILE A 508 -29.41 -12.90 -6.14
N THR A 509 -28.73 -13.24 -5.04
CA THR A 509 -27.89 -14.43 -4.94
C THR A 509 -28.39 -15.31 -3.82
N THR A 510 -28.59 -16.60 -4.10
CA THR A 510 -28.80 -17.62 -3.08
C THR A 510 -27.51 -18.36 -2.82
N VAL A 511 -27.20 -18.62 -1.55
CA VAL A 511 -26.05 -19.42 -1.12
C VAL A 511 -26.53 -20.64 -0.36
N VAL A 512 -26.05 -21.82 -0.74
CA VAL A 512 -26.27 -23.09 -0.05
C VAL A 512 -24.94 -23.59 0.49
N VAL A 513 -24.90 -23.89 1.78
CA VAL A 513 -23.72 -24.46 2.46
C VAL A 513 -24.14 -25.74 3.15
N GLY A 514 -23.33 -26.79 3.07
CA GLY A 514 -23.53 -27.97 3.89
C GLY A 514 -22.27 -28.78 4.14
N VAL A 515 -22.36 -29.65 5.12
CA VAL A 515 -21.29 -30.55 5.53
C VAL A 515 -21.71 -31.97 5.17
N VAL A 516 -20.91 -32.65 4.35
CA VAL A 516 -21.11 -34.03 3.95
C VAL A 516 -20.15 -34.91 4.74
N GLY A 517 -20.68 -35.92 5.42
CA GLY A 517 -19.91 -36.85 6.23
C GLY A 517 -19.08 -37.82 5.40
N GLU A 518 -18.24 -38.58 6.10
CA GLU A 518 -17.40 -39.64 5.52
C GLU A 518 -18.24 -40.76 4.87
N ASP A 519 -19.50 -40.92 5.30
CA ASP A 519 -20.46 -41.87 4.71
C ASP A 519 -21.20 -41.32 3.48
N GLY A 520 -20.81 -40.13 3.00
CA GLY A 520 -21.42 -39.44 1.87
C GLY A 520 -22.78 -38.79 2.17
N LYS A 521 -23.25 -38.81 3.42
CA LYS A 521 -24.53 -38.18 3.80
C LYS A 521 -24.34 -36.74 4.25
N VAL A 522 -25.33 -35.90 3.96
CA VAL A 522 -25.40 -34.53 4.49
C VAL A 522 -25.60 -34.60 6.00
N ILE A 523 -24.62 -34.09 6.76
CA ILE A 523 -24.65 -33.93 8.22
C ILE A 523 -25.47 -32.70 8.56
N ASN A 524 -25.24 -31.61 7.84
CA ASN A 524 -25.86 -30.33 8.10
C ASN A 524 -25.91 -29.47 6.84
N GLU A 525 -26.93 -28.63 6.73
CA GLU A 525 -27.10 -27.72 5.61
C GLU A 525 -27.79 -26.43 6.05
N ALA A 526 -27.46 -25.35 5.37
CA ALA A 526 -28.13 -24.08 5.52
C ALA A 526 -28.16 -23.36 4.16
N ILE A 527 -29.26 -22.67 3.92
CA ILE A 527 -29.51 -21.86 2.73
C ILE A 527 -29.98 -20.48 3.18
N ASP A 528 -29.51 -19.44 2.51
CA ASP A 528 -30.03 -18.09 2.67
C ASP A 528 -29.75 -17.27 1.40
N LEU A 529 -30.49 -16.19 1.22
CA LEU A 529 -30.42 -15.32 0.06
C LEU A 529 -30.05 -13.88 0.43
N GLU A 530 -29.41 -13.18 -0.49
CA GLU A 530 -29.12 -11.75 -0.37
C GLU A 530 -29.65 -11.00 -1.60
N SER A 531 -30.18 -9.80 -1.39
CA SER A 531 -30.81 -9.01 -2.45
C SER A 531 -30.31 -7.58 -2.38
N THR A 532 -29.67 -7.11 -3.45
CA THR A 532 -29.07 -5.79 -3.52
C THR A 532 -29.71 -4.97 -4.63
N GLU A 533 -30.22 -3.79 -4.29
CA GLU A 533 -30.83 -2.87 -5.26
C GLU A 533 -29.77 -2.02 -5.97
N LEU A 534 -29.94 -1.84 -7.28
CA LEU A 534 -29.12 -0.99 -8.14
C LEU A 534 -29.97 0.14 -8.74
N GLU A 535 -29.40 1.36 -8.76
CA GLU A 535 -29.98 2.50 -9.45
C GLU A 535 -29.31 2.60 -10.83
N PHE A 536 -30.04 2.34 -11.92
CA PHE A 536 -29.53 2.48 -13.29
C PHE A 536 -29.70 3.92 -13.78
N ASP A 537 -28.61 4.55 -14.23
CA ASP A 537 -28.59 5.90 -14.78
C ASP A 537 -27.47 6.06 -15.81
N ALA A 538 -27.75 5.66 -17.04
CA ALA A 538 -26.82 5.75 -18.17
C ALA A 538 -27.53 6.27 -19.42
N SER A 539 -26.84 7.08 -20.22
CA SER A 539 -27.33 7.48 -21.54
C SER A 539 -27.15 6.34 -22.55
N GLU A 540 -27.92 6.38 -23.65
CA GLU A 540 -27.78 5.43 -24.76
C GLU A 540 -26.34 5.37 -25.30
N ASP A 541 -25.65 6.52 -25.42
CA ASP A 541 -24.26 6.56 -25.88
C ASP A 541 -23.30 5.79 -24.96
N VAL A 542 -23.51 5.88 -23.64
CA VAL A 542 -22.70 5.14 -22.64
C VAL A 542 -23.04 3.65 -22.68
N VAL A 543 -24.31 3.30 -22.87
CA VAL A 543 -24.77 1.92 -23.03
C VAL A 543 -24.16 1.29 -24.30
N ASP A 544 -24.13 2.02 -25.41
CA ASP A 544 -23.50 1.58 -26.66
C ASP A 544 -22.02 1.31 -26.48
N GLN A 545 -21.29 2.26 -25.88
CA GLN A 545 -19.87 2.09 -25.58
C GLN A 545 -19.62 0.91 -24.65
N TYR A 546 -20.51 0.67 -23.67
CA TYR A 546 -20.39 -0.48 -22.78
C TYR A 546 -20.63 -1.80 -23.52
N ILE A 547 -21.67 -1.90 -24.34
CA ILE A 547 -21.96 -3.08 -25.16
C ILE A 547 -20.78 -3.42 -26.08
N ASP A 548 -20.14 -2.41 -26.68
CA ASP A 548 -18.99 -2.61 -27.57
C ASP A 548 -17.79 -3.27 -26.87
N THR A 549 -17.68 -3.14 -25.55
CA THR A 549 -16.65 -3.83 -24.76
C THR A 549 -16.85 -5.35 -24.69
N LYS A 550 -18.08 -5.82 -24.93
CA LYS A 550 -18.53 -7.22 -24.76
C LYS A 550 -18.38 -7.77 -23.34
N GLU A 551 -18.12 -6.90 -22.36
CA GLU A 551 -17.82 -7.28 -20.97
C GLU A 551 -19.01 -7.95 -20.27
N GLY A 552 -20.24 -7.53 -20.61
CA GLY A 552 -21.48 -8.03 -20.02
C GLY A 552 -22.11 -9.23 -20.74
N LEU A 553 -21.48 -9.76 -21.80
CA LEU A 553 -21.94 -11.02 -22.39
C LEU A 553 -21.63 -12.19 -21.46
N ASP A 554 -22.53 -13.17 -21.39
CA ASP A 554 -22.43 -14.33 -20.49
C ASP A 554 -22.37 -13.97 -18.98
N VAL A 555 -22.96 -12.83 -18.59
CA VAL A 555 -23.02 -12.34 -17.22
C VAL A 555 -24.46 -12.02 -16.82
N ALA A 556 -24.88 -12.42 -15.61
CA ALA A 556 -26.22 -12.15 -15.11
C ALA A 556 -26.57 -10.66 -15.20
N GLY A 557 -27.71 -10.33 -15.80
CA GLY A 557 -28.16 -8.96 -16.03
C GLY A 557 -27.36 -8.17 -17.08
N GLY A 558 -26.35 -8.77 -17.71
CA GLY A 558 -25.66 -8.15 -18.84
C GLY A 558 -24.64 -7.07 -18.46
N PHE A 559 -24.18 -7.01 -17.22
CA PHE A 559 -23.15 -6.06 -16.78
C PHE A 559 -22.23 -6.68 -15.72
N LYS A 560 -21.01 -6.15 -15.59
CA LYS A 560 -20.10 -6.41 -14.47
C LYS A 560 -19.90 -5.14 -13.67
N TYR A 561 -20.44 -5.10 -12.46
CA TYR A 561 -20.42 -3.89 -11.64
C TYR A 561 -18.99 -3.47 -11.24
N GLN A 562 -18.11 -4.45 -10.99
CA GLN A 562 -16.71 -4.23 -10.56
C GLN A 562 -15.77 -3.73 -11.68
N GLU A 563 -16.23 -3.79 -12.93
CA GLU A 563 -15.48 -3.37 -14.12
C GLU A 563 -16.12 -2.08 -14.70
N LYS A 564 -16.13 -1.91 -16.04
CA LYS A 564 -16.71 -0.72 -16.67
C LYS A 564 -18.23 -0.62 -16.46
N GLY A 565 -18.89 -1.73 -16.14
CA GLY A 565 -20.33 -1.76 -15.90
C GLY A 565 -20.76 -0.94 -14.68
N GLY A 566 -19.84 -0.64 -13.74
CA GLY A 566 -20.12 0.26 -12.61
C GLY A 566 -20.49 1.68 -13.03
N ILE A 567 -20.08 2.13 -14.23
CA ILE A 567 -20.44 3.44 -14.78
C ILE A 567 -21.96 3.55 -15.03
N LEU A 568 -22.64 2.40 -15.25
CA LEU A 568 -24.06 2.35 -15.56
C LEU A 568 -24.97 2.56 -14.33
N PHE A 569 -24.40 2.44 -13.11
CA PHE A 569 -25.16 2.39 -11.87
C PHE A 569 -24.56 3.33 -10.81
N PRO A 570 -25.05 4.58 -10.67
CA PRO A 570 -24.50 5.53 -9.70
C PRO A 570 -24.66 5.13 -8.23
N ARG A 571 -25.59 4.21 -7.89
CA ARG A 571 -25.82 3.80 -6.50
C ARG A 571 -26.14 2.31 -6.36
N ILE A 572 -25.66 1.76 -5.25
CA ILE A 572 -26.01 0.44 -4.69
C ILE A 572 -26.71 0.64 -3.35
N ARG A 573 -27.77 -0.14 -3.08
CA ARG A 573 -28.35 -0.30 -1.74
C ARG A 573 -28.44 -1.78 -1.38
N GLY A 574 -27.54 -2.23 -0.54
CA GLY A 574 -27.40 -3.63 -0.14
C GLY A 574 -25.94 -4.05 -0.11
N ASP A 575 -25.69 -5.35 -0.23
CA ASP A 575 -24.34 -5.91 -0.24
C ASP A 575 -23.68 -5.77 -1.62
N TYR A 576 -22.52 -5.12 -1.68
CA TYR A 576 -21.70 -5.04 -2.89
C TYR A 576 -21.25 -6.42 -3.37
N TYR A 577 -20.89 -7.32 -2.47
CA TYR A 577 -20.37 -8.64 -2.84
C TYR A 577 -21.45 -9.53 -3.45
N ASN A 578 -22.71 -9.31 -3.10
CA ASN A 578 -23.87 -9.92 -3.77
C ASN A 578 -23.94 -9.53 -5.26
N VAL A 579 -23.67 -8.26 -5.59
CA VAL A 579 -23.64 -7.77 -6.98
C VAL A 579 -22.49 -8.39 -7.78
N VAL A 580 -21.36 -8.66 -7.11
CA VAL A 580 -20.18 -9.31 -7.70
C VAL A 580 -20.38 -10.83 -7.87
N GLY A 581 -21.35 -11.44 -7.16
CA GLY A 581 -21.80 -12.82 -7.35
C GLY A 581 -21.73 -13.74 -6.13
N LEU A 582 -21.27 -13.27 -4.97
CA LEU A 582 -21.33 -14.05 -3.72
C LEU A 582 -21.42 -13.12 -2.48
N PRO A 583 -22.53 -13.12 -1.73
CA PRO A 583 -22.69 -12.30 -0.54
C PRO A 583 -21.84 -12.80 0.64
N VAL A 584 -20.61 -12.30 0.76
CA VAL A 584 -19.57 -12.82 1.69
C VAL A 584 -20.04 -12.90 3.13
N HIS A 585 -20.75 -11.87 3.62
CA HIS A 585 -21.23 -11.85 5.00
C HIS A 585 -22.27 -12.96 5.24
N LYS A 586 -23.25 -13.08 4.32
CA LYS A 586 -24.29 -14.11 4.35
C LYS A 586 -23.69 -15.52 4.29
N THR A 587 -22.72 -15.71 3.39
CA THR A 587 -21.97 -16.95 3.26
C THR A 587 -21.26 -17.31 4.57
N TYR A 588 -20.63 -16.34 5.24
CA TYR A 588 -19.98 -16.58 6.53
C TYR A 588 -20.99 -16.98 7.62
N GLU A 589 -22.16 -16.33 7.69
CA GLU A 589 -23.20 -16.70 8.65
C GLU A 589 -23.69 -18.14 8.43
N LEU A 590 -23.87 -18.56 7.18
CA LEU A 590 -24.20 -19.93 6.80
C LEU A 590 -23.10 -20.91 7.19
N LEU A 591 -21.84 -20.61 6.88
CA LEU A 591 -20.67 -21.42 7.25
C LEU A 591 -20.57 -21.61 8.77
N LYS A 592 -20.75 -20.54 9.53
CA LYS A 592 -20.76 -20.59 10.99
C LYS A 592 -21.89 -21.47 11.48
N LYS A 593 -23.10 -21.27 10.95
CA LYS A 593 -24.28 -22.06 11.30
C LYS A 593 -24.05 -23.54 11.07
N VAL A 594 -23.51 -23.96 9.92
CA VAL A 594 -23.33 -25.40 9.64
C VAL A 594 -22.15 -26.06 10.36
N LEU A 595 -21.14 -25.29 10.77
CA LEU A 595 -19.93 -25.81 11.44
C LEU A 595 -20.02 -25.80 12.98
N GLU A 596 -20.92 -25.01 13.56
CA GLU A 596 -21.10 -24.88 15.01
C GLU A 596 -22.23 -25.74 15.59
N SER A 597 -23.21 -26.15 14.77
CA SER A 597 -24.26 -27.11 15.13
C SER A 597 -23.85 -28.54 14.78
#